data_AF-A0A7C8MFV7-F1
#
_entry.id   AF-A0A7C8MFV7-F1
#
_cell.length_a   1.000
_cell.length_b   1.000
_cell.length_c   1.000
_cell.angle_alpha   90.00
_cell.angle_beta   90.00
_cell.angle_gamma   90.00
#
_symmetry.space_group_name_H-M   'P 1'
#
loop_
_entity.id
_entity.type
_entity.pdbx_description
1 polymer ?
#
loop_
_entity_poly.entity_id
_entity_poly.type
_entity_poly.pdbx_seq_one_letter_code
_entity_poly.pdbx_strand_id
1 'polypeptide(L)'
;MASSIKRKRSETPPPDNSQPSSNGLLTPPKFSEKQDDVPQSVKRPRQNIWRSGLEGIKRPMLEDRTLFVSRDDDGTFHLRFGKGDEHTLEEVIATPELCINLVCDKTIDSHPDLHEALSSWASAWKMPKGGLYEKPDYNLKLAAKYYQEKDDYEEPGSKYILAFGKHKGQSLKDVEPSYISWLKRQESLPEGNWEPLVEALEYHDKQERLRLPLRYPQSASYRVPLGKKYKGRLITDVPESYIDRMITKGIPYETSFSGERKYPGLASAIQYWDKMKKTERAHWSRAEKRSWWRGSGGCDCFGSCSHG
;
A
#
# COMPACT_ATOMS: atom_id res chain seq x y z
N MET A 1 -72.78 -5.25 -3.34
CA MET A 1 -72.58 -3.85 -2.92
C MET A 1 -71.45 -3.83 -1.90
N ALA A 2 -70.23 -3.47 -2.31
CA ALA A 2 -69.04 -3.48 -1.45
C ALA A 2 -68.80 -2.07 -0.89
N SER A 3 -68.77 -1.95 0.44
CA SER A 3 -68.64 -0.70 1.19
C SER A 3 -67.16 -0.33 1.37
N SER A 4 -66.76 0.83 0.85
CA SER A 4 -65.40 1.36 0.95
C SER A 4 -65.19 2.09 2.28
N ILE A 5 -64.39 1.51 3.17
CA ILE A 5 -63.99 2.13 4.44
C ILE A 5 -62.80 3.07 4.17
N LYS A 6 -63.04 4.39 4.20
CA LYS A 6 -62.00 5.43 4.17
C LYS A 6 -61.29 5.50 5.53
N ARG A 7 -59.99 5.19 5.56
CA ARG A 7 -59.14 5.39 6.75
C ARG A 7 -58.77 6.87 6.91
N LYS A 8 -59.00 7.41 8.11
CA LYS A 8 -58.68 8.78 8.55
C LYS A 8 -57.19 8.85 8.87
N ARG A 9 -56.48 9.83 8.27
CA ARG A 9 -55.05 10.09 8.50
C ARG A 9 -54.89 10.85 9.82
N SER A 10 -54.05 10.35 10.72
CA SER A 10 -53.70 11.01 11.98
C SER A 10 -52.72 12.16 11.70
N GLU A 11 -53.04 13.36 12.20
CA GLU A 11 -52.21 14.56 12.12
C GLU A 11 -51.03 14.47 13.09
N THR A 12 -49.86 14.88 12.60
CA THR A 12 -48.61 14.96 13.37
C THR A 12 -48.59 16.27 14.16
N PRO A 13 -48.24 16.28 15.46
CA PRO A 13 -48.13 17.51 16.23
C PRO A 13 -46.90 18.33 15.79
N PRO A 14 -46.95 19.67 15.90
CA PRO A 14 -45.85 20.55 15.53
C PRO A 14 -44.66 20.46 16.50
N PRO A 15 -43.44 20.76 16.04
CA PRO A 15 -42.24 20.70 16.87
C PRO A 15 -42.21 21.83 17.91
N ASP A 16 -41.92 21.44 19.15
CA ASP A 16 -41.75 22.30 20.31
C ASP A 16 -40.43 23.08 20.19
N ASN A 17 -40.54 24.40 20.05
CA ASN A 17 -39.43 25.31 19.79
C ASN A 17 -38.97 25.94 21.11
N SER A 18 -38.32 25.12 21.93
CA SER A 18 -37.81 25.50 23.25
C SER A 18 -36.29 25.28 23.31
N GLN A 19 -35.50 26.17 22.72
CA GLN A 19 -34.06 26.26 22.97
C GLN A 19 -33.69 27.59 23.65
N PRO A 20 -32.95 27.56 24.77
CA PRO A 20 -32.43 28.78 25.40
C PRO A 20 -31.24 29.33 24.61
N SER A 21 -31.33 30.62 24.29
CA SER A 21 -30.24 31.46 23.77
C SER A 21 -29.13 31.56 24.81
N SER A 22 -27.95 31.01 24.52
CA SER A 22 -26.72 31.31 25.23
C SER A 22 -25.75 32.04 24.30
N ASN A 23 -25.88 33.37 24.25
CA ASN A 23 -24.86 34.26 23.70
C ASN A 23 -23.68 34.33 24.67
N GLY A 24 -22.73 33.40 24.54
CA GLY A 24 -21.42 33.45 25.18
C GLY A 24 -20.36 33.97 24.22
N LEU A 25 -20.10 35.28 24.26
CA LEU A 25 -18.94 35.91 23.64
C LEU A 25 -17.65 35.32 24.26
N LEU A 26 -16.97 34.46 23.51
CA LEU A 26 -15.62 34.00 23.85
C LEU A 26 -14.59 35.02 23.34
N THR A 27 -14.13 35.89 24.24
CA THR A 27 -12.84 36.58 24.07
C THR A 27 -11.70 35.56 24.05
N PRO A 28 -10.75 35.65 23.11
CA PRO A 28 -9.57 34.79 23.12
C PRO A 28 -8.67 35.11 24.33
N PRO A 29 -8.00 34.11 24.93
CA PRO A 29 -7.06 34.35 26.02
C PRO A 29 -5.83 35.12 25.51
N LYS A 30 -5.48 36.20 26.22
CA LYS A 30 -4.19 36.89 26.05
C LYS A 30 -3.08 35.93 26.52
N PHE A 31 -2.23 35.51 25.59
CA PHE A 31 -0.97 34.88 25.92
C PHE A 31 -0.04 35.94 26.53
N SER A 32 0.23 35.81 27.82
CA SER A 32 1.32 36.52 28.49
C SER A 32 2.64 35.84 28.11
N GLU A 33 3.43 36.52 27.29
CA GLU A 33 4.80 36.18 26.95
C GLU A 33 5.67 36.34 28.22
N LYS A 34 5.98 35.21 28.88
CA LYS A 34 7.06 35.15 29.86
C LYS A 34 8.34 34.82 29.10
N GLN A 35 9.22 35.81 29.01
CA GLN A 35 10.64 35.62 28.72
C GLN A 35 11.25 34.80 29.86
N ASP A 36 11.59 33.54 29.57
CA ASP A 36 12.48 32.75 30.41
C ASP A 36 13.89 32.78 29.81
N ASP A 37 14.84 33.13 30.67
CA ASP A 37 16.27 33.24 30.41
C ASP A 37 16.86 31.96 29.81
N VAL A 38 17.56 32.12 28.68
CA VAL A 38 18.31 31.07 27.99
C VAL A 38 19.66 30.87 28.70
N PRO A 39 19.97 29.69 29.27
CA PRO A 39 21.32 29.38 29.70
C PRO A 39 22.21 29.01 28.51
N GLN A 40 23.45 29.47 28.62
CA GLN A 40 24.52 29.37 27.65
C GLN A 40 24.83 27.94 27.17
N SER A 41 24.94 27.82 25.84
CA SER A 41 26.00 27.10 25.10
C SER A 41 26.63 25.88 25.79
N VAL A 42 26.02 24.71 25.60
CA VAL A 42 26.72 23.43 25.73
C VAL A 42 27.18 22.99 24.34
N LYS A 43 28.51 23.02 24.12
CA LYS A 43 29.18 22.49 22.93
C LYS A 43 28.79 21.02 22.75
N ARG A 44 28.04 20.71 21.69
CA ARG A 44 27.77 19.32 21.29
C ARG A 44 29.04 18.71 20.67
N PRO A 45 29.39 17.45 20.99
CA PRO A 45 30.47 16.75 20.32
C PRO A 45 30.14 16.54 18.84
N ARG A 46 31.14 16.72 17.98
CA ARG A 46 31.09 16.47 16.54
C ARG A 46 30.49 15.09 16.27
N GLN A 47 29.29 15.04 15.70
CA GLN A 47 28.76 13.82 15.11
C GLN A 47 29.54 13.52 13.84
N ASN A 48 30.18 12.35 13.83
CA ASN A 48 30.82 11.79 12.65
C ASN A 48 29.76 11.60 11.55
N ILE A 49 29.98 12.29 10.45
CA ILE A 49 29.29 12.09 9.19
C ILE A 49 29.65 10.68 8.72
N TRP A 50 28.73 9.72 8.90
CA TRP A 50 28.74 8.49 8.11
C TRP A 50 28.38 8.88 6.68
N ARG A 51 29.39 9.10 5.85
CA ARG A 51 29.22 9.06 4.39
C ARG A 51 28.82 7.63 4.05
N SER A 52 27.58 7.44 3.62
CA SER A 52 27.12 6.22 2.97
C SER A 52 27.97 6.01 1.70
N GLY A 53 28.99 5.16 1.80
CA GLY A 53 29.74 4.63 0.68
C GLY A 53 28.93 3.58 -0.08
N LEU A 54 27.86 4.00 -0.74
CA LEU A 54 27.13 3.20 -1.75
C LEU A 54 27.51 3.59 -3.18
N GLU A 55 28.67 4.23 -3.37
CA GLU A 55 29.32 4.33 -4.67
C GLU A 55 30.34 3.21 -4.78
N GLY A 56 29.91 2.02 -5.22
CA GLY A 56 30.85 0.93 -5.45
C GLY A 56 30.30 -0.48 -5.62
N ILE A 57 29.03 -0.76 -5.29
CA ILE A 57 28.45 -2.08 -5.59
C ILE A 57 28.08 -2.11 -7.07
N LYS A 58 29.10 -2.34 -7.92
CA LYS A 58 28.88 -2.86 -9.27
C LYS A 58 28.09 -4.13 -9.10
N ARG A 59 26.79 -4.12 -9.46
CA ARG A 59 26.04 -5.36 -9.66
C ARG A 59 26.87 -6.18 -10.66
N PRO A 60 27.43 -7.34 -10.29
CA PRO A 60 28.04 -8.19 -11.29
C PRO A 60 26.93 -8.52 -12.27
N MET A 61 27.09 -8.10 -13.53
CA MET A 61 26.32 -8.70 -14.61
C MET A 61 26.76 -10.17 -14.63
N LEU A 62 26.00 -11.03 -13.96
CA LEU A 62 26.17 -12.48 -14.02
C LEU A 62 25.79 -12.94 -15.43
N GLU A 63 26.78 -12.94 -16.32
CA GLU A 63 26.66 -13.45 -17.69
C GLU A 63 26.56 -14.98 -17.73
N ASP A 64 26.99 -15.69 -16.68
CA ASP A 64 26.78 -17.12 -16.50
C ASP A 64 25.69 -17.38 -15.44
N ARG A 65 24.50 -17.79 -15.89
CA ARG A 65 23.36 -18.17 -15.04
C ARG A 65 23.27 -19.67 -14.76
N THR A 66 24.39 -20.37 -14.83
CA THR A 66 24.42 -21.82 -14.64
C THR A 66 24.37 -22.14 -13.15
N LEU A 67 23.30 -22.76 -12.66
CA LEU A 67 23.26 -23.32 -11.31
C LEU A 67 23.97 -24.67 -11.30
N PHE A 68 24.97 -24.84 -10.44
CA PHE A 68 25.53 -26.13 -10.10
C PHE A 68 24.95 -26.56 -8.75
N VAL A 69 24.47 -27.80 -8.70
CA VAL A 69 23.89 -28.41 -7.50
C VAL A 69 24.76 -29.60 -7.11
N SER A 70 25.34 -29.53 -5.92
CA SER A 70 26.03 -30.63 -5.23
C SER A 70 25.22 -31.03 -4.01
N ARG A 71 25.34 -32.29 -3.60
CA ARG A 71 24.74 -32.80 -2.38
C ARG A 71 25.79 -33.61 -1.64
N ASP A 72 26.02 -33.25 -0.39
CA ASP A 72 26.99 -33.92 0.47
C ASP A 72 26.40 -35.21 1.08
N ASP A 73 27.26 -36.04 1.66
CA ASP A 73 26.87 -37.33 2.26
C ASP A 73 25.89 -37.19 3.44
N ASP A 74 25.87 -36.03 4.09
CA ASP A 74 24.95 -35.68 5.17
C ASP A 74 23.57 -35.23 4.65
N GLY A 75 23.42 -35.10 3.32
CA GLY A 75 22.21 -34.66 2.65
C GLY A 75 22.09 -33.15 2.47
N THR A 76 23.09 -32.36 2.86
CA THR A 76 23.12 -30.90 2.68
C THR A 76 23.29 -30.55 1.20
N PHE A 77 22.46 -29.62 0.71
CA PHE A 77 22.54 -29.13 -0.66
C PHE A 77 23.49 -27.94 -0.74
N HIS A 78 24.40 -27.99 -1.70
CA HIS A 78 25.30 -26.92 -2.05
C HIS A 78 24.97 -26.38 -3.45
N LEU A 79 24.87 -25.07 -3.55
CA LEU A 79 24.37 -24.34 -4.70
C LEU A 79 25.42 -23.33 -5.12
N ARG A 80 25.91 -23.44 -6.36
CA ARG A 80 26.88 -22.50 -6.92
C ARG A 80 26.32 -21.84 -8.16
N PHE A 81 26.30 -20.51 -8.18
CA PHE A 81 25.78 -19.73 -9.32
C PHE A 81 26.93 -19.28 -10.23
N GLY A 82 27.06 -19.90 -11.40
CA GLY A 82 28.13 -19.64 -12.35
C GLY A 82 29.51 -19.97 -11.76
N LYS A 83 30.42 -18.99 -11.77
CA LYS A 83 31.75 -19.08 -11.13
C LYS A 83 31.77 -18.49 -9.71
N GLY A 84 30.61 -18.21 -9.14
CA GLY A 84 30.48 -17.63 -7.80
C GLY A 84 30.84 -18.61 -6.69
N ASP A 85 30.70 -18.12 -5.46
CA ASP A 85 30.87 -18.92 -4.25
C ASP A 85 29.79 -20.00 -4.16
N GLU A 86 30.12 -21.08 -3.47
CA GLU A 86 29.21 -22.17 -3.14
C GLU A 86 28.48 -21.82 -1.85
N HIS A 87 27.16 -21.92 -1.87
CA HIS A 87 26.29 -21.59 -0.76
C HIS A 87 25.48 -22.83 -0.37
N THR A 88 25.26 -23.03 0.92
CA THR A 88 24.29 -24.04 1.38
C THR A 88 22.87 -23.61 1.00
N LEU A 89 21.94 -24.56 0.87
CA LEU A 89 20.54 -24.26 0.62
C LEU A 89 19.96 -23.31 1.69
N GLU A 90 20.36 -23.48 2.95
CA GLU A 90 19.98 -22.64 4.07
C GLU A 90 20.49 -21.19 3.89
N GLU A 91 21.73 -21.00 3.45
CA GLU A 91 22.30 -19.67 3.15
C GLU A 91 21.61 -19.01 1.96
N VAL A 92 21.31 -19.78 0.91
CA VAL A 92 20.56 -19.29 -0.26
C VAL A 92 19.16 -18.84 0.14
N ILE A 93 18.51 -19.62 1.00
CA ILE A 93 17.19 -19.31 1.56
C ILE A 93 17.20 -18.06 2.44
N ALA A 94 18.24 -17.90 3.26
CA ALA A 94 18.41 -16.75 4.14
C ALA A 94 18.77 -15.45 3.38
N THR A 95 19.19 -15.56 2.12
CA THR A 95 19.65 -14.42 1.31
C THR A 95 18.71 -14.18 0.12
N PRO A 96 17.83 -13.17 0.15
CA PRO A 96 16.82 -12.93 -0.88
C PRO A 96 17.37 -12.83 -2.31
N GLU A 97 18.58 -12.28 -2.48
CA GLU A 97 19.25 -12.15 -3.78
C GLU A 97 19.60 -13.52 -4.39
N LEU A 98 20.05 -14.47 -3.56
CA LEU A 98 20.42 -15.81 -4.00
C LEU A 98 19.16 -16.64 -4.31
N CYS A 99 18.11 -16.49 -3.50
CA CYS A 99 16.80 -17.11 -3.76
C CYS A 99 16.28 -16.80 -5.17
N ILE A 100 16.32 -15.53 -5.60
CA ILE A 100 15.76 -15.11 -6.90
C ILE A 100 16.48 -15.77 -8.07
N ASN A 101 17.80 -15.96 -7.96
CA ASN A 101 18.60 -16.63 -8.98
C ASN A 101 18.24 -18.12 -9.06
N LEU A 102 17.93 -18.74 -7.93
CA LEU A 102 17.51 -20.14 -7.86
C LEU A 102 16.21 -20.36 -8.66
N VAL A 103 15.17 -19.55 -8.44
CA VAL A 103 13.84 -19.77 -9.05
C VAL A 103 13.78 -19.48 -10.56
N CYS A 104 14.84 -18.96 -11.14
CA CYS A 104 14.88 -18.64 -12.56
C CYS A 104 15.56 -19.72 -13.40
N ASP A 105 16.11 -20.76 -12.78
CA ASP A 105 16.87 -21.78 -13.48
C ASP A 105 16.05 -23.06 -13.71
N LYS A 106 16.09 -23.56 -14.95
CA LYS A 106 15.51 -24.86 -15.35
C LYS A 106 16.23 -26.03 -14.70
N THR A 107 17.41 -25.80 -14.12
CA THR A 107 18.18 -26.80 -13.39
C THR A 107 17.40 -27.39 -12.21
N ILE A 108 16.45 -26.66 -11.61
CA ILE A 108 15.58 -27.21 -10.55
C ILE A 108 14.78 -28.43 -11.03
N ASP A 109 14.27 -28.40 -12.26
CA ASP A 109 13.48 -29.51 -12.83
C ASP A 109 14.31 -30.79 -12.99
N SER A 110 15.63 -30.67 -13.11
CA SER A 110 16.56 -31.78 -13.25
C SER A 110 16.97 -32.41 -11.91
N HIS A 111 16.60 -31.79 -10.78
CA HIS A 111 16.96 -32.24 -9.42
C HIS A 111 15.71 -32.42 -8.54
N PRO A 112 15.05 -33.60 -8.58
CA PRO A 112 13.78 -33.84 -7.88
C PRO A 112 13.91 -33.74 -6.35
N ASP A 113 15.08 -34.05 -5.80
CA ASP A 113 15.38 -33.96 -4.38
C ASP A 113 15.56 -32.50 -3.90
N LEU A 114 16.22 -31.65 -4.70
CA LEU A 114 16.27 -30.21 -4.46
C LEU A 114 14.86 -29.60 -4.52
N HIS A 115 14.06 -30.04 -5.48
CA HIS A 115 12.66 -29.61 -5.60
C HIS A 115 11.83 -29.99 -4.37
N GLU A 116 11.99 -31.22 -3.86
CA GLU A 116 11.33 -31.67 -2.63
C GLU A 116 11.80 -30.87 -1.40
N ALA A 117 13.10 -30.58 -1.28
CA ALA A 117 13.65 -29.77 -0.20
C ALA A 117 13.07 -28.34 -0.20
N LEU A 118 13.01 -27.68 -1.36
CA LEU A 118 12.41 -26.35 -1.52
C LEU A 118 10.90 -26.37 -1.23
N SER A 119 10.20 -27.43 -1.64
CA SER A 119 8.76 -27.59 -1.39
C SER A 119 8.45 -27.83 0.08
N SER A 120 9.28 -28.64 0.76
CA SER A 120 9.19 -28.90 2.21
C SER A 120 9.43 -27.61 3.00
N TRP A 121 10.47 -26.85 2.63
CA TRP A 121 10.73 -25.54 3.18
C TRP A 121 9.51 -24.61 3.02
N ALA A 122 9.00 -24.42 1.80
CA ALA A 122 7.85 -23.54 1.54
C ALA A 122 6.60 -23.95 2.36
N SER A 123 6.42 -25.26 2.58
CA SER A 123 5.32 -25.81 3.38
C SER A 123 5.47 -25.54 4.88
N ALA A 124 6.70 -25.63 5.42
CA ALA A 124 6.99 -25.33 6.83
C ALA A 124 6.65 -23.88 7.21
N TRP A 125 6.77 -22.94 6.27
CA TRP A 125 6.47 -21.52 6.48
C TRP A 125 4.98 -21.15 6.45
N LYS A 126 4.07 -22.13 6.42
CA LYS A 126 2.61 -21.92 6.43
C LYS A 126 2.14 -20.88 5.39
N MET A 127 2.76 -20.86 4.20
CA MET A 127 2.28 -20.00 3.12
C MET A 127 0.80 -20.30 2.85
N PRO A 128 -0.04 -19.28 2.60
CA PRO A 128 -1.48 -19.48 2.45
C PRO A 128 -1.74 -20.47 1.31
N LYS A 129 -2.36 -21.61 1.64
CA LYS A 129 -2.71 -22.70 0.69
C LYS A 129 -3.73 -22.29 -0.40
N GLY A 130 -4.14 -21.02 -0.45
CA GLY A 130 -5.25 -20.48 -1.24
C GLY A 130 -4.93 -20.15 -2.71
N GLY A 131 -3.90 -20.73 -3.28
CA GLY A 131 -3.49 -20.49 -4.67
C GLY A 131 -2.46 -21.49 -5.17
N LEU A 132 -2.64 -22.77 -4.85
CA LEU A 132 -1.83 -23.86 -5.38
C LEU A 132 -2.10 -23.99 -6.89
N TYR A 133 -1.30 -23.32 -7.71
CA TYR A 133 -1.13 -23.69 -9.10
C TYR A 133 -0.15 -24.87 -9.18
N GLU A 134 -0.41 -25.80 -10.10
CA GLU A 134 0.39 -27.01 -10.40
C GLU A 134 1.83 -26.72 -10.87
N LYS A 135 2.32 -25.48 -10.75
CA LYS A 135 3.65 -25.06 -11.17
C LYS A 135 4.48 -24.53 -9.99
N PRO A 136 5.36 -25.36 -9.42
CA PRO A 136 6.16 -25.04 -8.22
C PRO A 136 7.03 -23.78 -8.38
N ASP A 137 7.54 -23.49 -9.58
CA ASP A 137 8.31 -22.28 -9.90
C ASP A 137 7.59 -20.97 -9.54
N TYR A 138 6.25 -20.95 -9.62
CA TYR A 138 5.47 -19.76 -9.32
C TYR A 138 5.41 -19.47 -7.82
N ASN A 139 5.36 -20.53 -7.00
CA ASN A 139 5.27 -20.41 -5.54
C ASN A 139 6.58 -19.92 -4.93
N LEU A 140 7.71 -20.41 -5.44
CA LEU A 140 9.05 -19.95 -5.05
C LEU A 140 9.30 -18.49 -5.47
N LYS A 141 8.86 -18.07 -6.67
CA LYS A 141 8.94 -16.66 -7.12
C LYS A 141 8.09 -15.75 -6.24
N LEU A 142 6.90 -16.23 -5.85
CA LEU A 142 6.01 -15.51 -4.95
C LEU A 142 6.60 -15.40 -3.54
N ALA A 143 7.19 -16.47 -3.03
CA ALA A 143 7.89 -16.49 -1.75
C ALA A 143 9.10 -15.54 -1.77
N ALA A 144 9.98 -15.65 -2.75
CA ALA A 144 11.14 -14.77 -2.90
C ALA A 144 10.74 -13.29 -3.00
N LYS A 145 9.68 -12.96 -3.75
CA LYS A 145 9.11 -11.61 -3.82
C LYS A 145 8.55 -11.14 -2.46
N TYR A 146 7.96 -12.05 -1.69
CA TYR A 146 7.43 -11.77 -0.36
C TYR A 146 8.56 -11.52 0.66
N TYR A 147 9.66 -12.27 0.59
CA TYR A 147 10.85 -12.09 1.42
C TYR A 147 11.63 -10.81 1.08
N GLN A 148 11.76 -10.48 -0.21
CA GLN A 148 12.37 -9.22 -0.66
C GLN A 148 11.60 -7.98 -0.18
N GLU A 149 10.33 -8.13 0.21
CA GLU A 149 9.53 -7.06 0.83
C GLU A 149 9.57 -7.05 2.36
N LYS A 150 10.12 -8.09 3.01
CA LYS A 150 10.00 -8.29 4.46
C LYS A 150 11.27 -7.93 5.22
N ASP A 151 12.44 -8.09 4.63
CA ASP A 151 13.71 -7.78 5.28
C ASP A 151 14.19 -6.37 4.88
N ASP A 152 14.41 -5.54 5.92
CA ASP A 152 15.11 -4.24 5.94
C ASP A 152 14.44 -2.93 5.50
N TYR A 153 13.15 -2.90 5.16
CA TYR A 153 12.43 -1.62 5.21
C TYR A 153 12.01 -1.32 6.64
N GLU A 154 12.80 -0.49 7.35
CA GLU A 154 12.34 0.20 8.55
C GLU A 154 10.93 0.73 8.29
N GLU A 155 9.88 0.12 8.85
CA GLU A 155 8.49 0.40 8.49
C GLU A 155 8.18 1.91 8.66
N PRO A 156 8.27 2.73 7.60
CA PRO A 156 8.31 4.19 7.75
C PRO A 156 6.95 4.68 8.25
N GLY A 157 5.88 3.94 7.93
CA GLY A 157 4.53 4.15 8.44
C GLY A 157 4.38 4.03 9.97
N SER A 158 5.15 3.18 10.65
CA SER A 158 5.06 3.05 12.12
C SER A 158 5.92 4.06 12.85
N LYS A 159 7.05 4.44 12.26
CA LYS A 159 7.98 5.37 12.91
C LYS A 159 7.55 6.82 12.73
N TYR A 160 6.79 7.12 11.68
CA TYR A 160 6.32 8.47 11.46
C TYR A 160 5.30 8.88 12.54
N ILE A 161 5.72 9.83 13.37
CA ILE A 161 4.88 10.48 14.37
C ILE A 161 4.37 11.79 13.80
N LEU A 162 3.05 11.99 13.79
CA LEU A 162 2.44 13.23 13.32
C LEU A 162 2.92 14.42 14.15
N ALA A 163 3.49 15.42 13.49
CA ALA A 163 3.97 16.64 14.15
C ALA A 163 2.89 17.72 14.33
N PHE A 164 1.68 17.52 13.77
CA PHE A 164 0.64 18.54 13.65
C PHE A 164 -0.79 17.96 13.73
N GLY A 165 -1.75 18.87 13.84
CA GLY A 165 -3.19 18.56 13.83
C GLY A 165 -3.68 17.88 15.11
N LYS A 166 -4.91 17.36 15.06
CA LYS A 166 -5.60 16.72 16.20
C LYS A 166 -4.87 15.48 16.73
N HIS A 167 -4.10 14.80 15.87
CA HIS A 167 -3.39 13.56 16.18
C HIS A 167 -1.89 13.75 16.38
N LYS A 168 -1.44 14.96 16.75
CA LYS A 168 -0.04 15.24 17.04
C LYS A 168 0.50 14.27 18.10
N GLY A 169 1.69 13.70 17.86
CA GLY A 169 2.33 12.73 18.73
C GLY A 169 1.90 11.28 18.52
N GLN A 170 0.94 11.01 17.64
CA GLN A 170 0.50 9.65 17.30
C GLN A 170 1.17 9.13 16.04
N SER A 171 1.36 7.80 15.96
CA SER A 171 1.81 7.14 14.73
C SER A 171 0.67 7.06 13.72
N LEU A 172 0.98 6.93 12.42
CA LEU A 172 -0.07 6.73 11.41
C LEU A 172 -0.90 5.46 11.63
N LYS A 173 -0.39 4.46 12.36
CA LYS A 173 -1.13 3.22 12.67
C LYS A 173 -2.23 3.45 13.71
N ASP A 174 -2.06 4.44 14.60
CA ASP A 174 -2.98 4.73 15.71
C ASP A 174 -4.05 5.77 15.33
N VAL A 175 -3.96 6.29 14.12
CA VAL A 175 -4.81 7.38 13.61
C VAL A 175 -6.02 6.80 12.89
N GLU A 176 -7.18 7.43 13.07
CA GLU A 176 -8.39 7.00 12.41
C GLU A 176 -8.26 7.04 10.86
N PRO A 177 -8.77 6.04 10.12
CA PRO A 177 -8.71 6.00 8.66
C PRO A 177 -9.33 7.23 7.97
N SER A 178 -10.30 7.86 8.63
CA SER A 178 -10.95 9.10 8.21
C SER A 178 -9.96 10.28 8.15
N TYR A 179 -9.06 10.38 9.14
CA TYR A 179 -8.02 11.41 9.21
C TYR A 179 -6.91 11.14 8.20
N ILE A 180 -6.52 9.88 7.98
CA ILE A 180 -5.58 9.51 6.91
C ILE A 180 -6.15 9.91 5.54
N SER A 181 -7.45 9.68 5.32
CA SER A 181 -8.15 10.11 4.11
C SER A 181 -8.25 11.63 3.99
N TRP A 182 -8.32 12.35 5.11
CA TRP A 182 -8.28 13.82 5.14
C TRP A 182 -6.88 14.34 4.81
N LEU A 183 -5.81 13.76 5.38
CA LEU A 183 -4.41 14.09 5.08
C LEU A 183 -4.13 13.95 3.58
N LYS A 184 -4.61 12.86 2.98
CA LYS A 184 -4.51 12.62 1.53
C LYS A 184 -5.38 13.53 0.66
N ARG A 185 -6.23 14.37 1.24
CA ARG A 185 -7.01 15.36 0.48
C ARG A 185 -6.49 16.77 0.65
N GLN A 186 -5.60 17.00 1.62
CA GLN A 186 -5.01 18.32 1.80
C GLN A 186 -4.13 18.66 0.59
N GLU A 187 -4.44 19.79 -0.01
CA GLU A 187 -3.70 20.34 -1.14
C GLU A 187 -2.42 21.01 -0.66
N SER A 188 -2.52 21.75 0.46
CA SER A 188 -1.41 22.32 1.20
C SER A 188 -1.36 21.77 2.63
N LEU A 189 -0.20 21.22 3.00
CA LEU A 189 0.15 20.99 4.40
C LEU A 189 0.88 22.26 4.92
N PRO A 190 0.95 22.49 6.23
CA PRO A 190 1.72 23.61 6.80
C PRO A 190 3.15 23.63 6.24
N GLU A 191 3.88 24.75 6.22
CA GLU A 191 5.28 24.73 5.75
C GLU A 191 6.13 23.77 6.60
N GLY A 192 6.87 22.85 5.95
CA GLY A 192 7.67 21.84 6.65
C GLY A 192 8.24 20.75 5.74
N ASN A 193 9.18 19.97 6.28
CA ASN A 193 9.69 18.77 5.60
C ASN A 193 8.68 17.61 5.75
N TRP A 194 7.85 17.42 4.72
CA TRP A 194 6.83 16.36 4.67
C TRP A 194 7.25 15.10 3.93
N GLU A 195 8.50 15.01 3.45
CA GLU A 195 8.97 13.79 2.79
C GLU A 195 8.72 12.54 3.65
N PRO A 196 8.99 12.55 4.97
CA PRO A 196 8.70 11.39 5.82
C PRO A 196 7.21 11.09 5.96
N LEU A 197 6.34 12.12 5.94
CA LEU A 197 4.88 11.90 6.00
C LEU A 197 4.38 11.26 4.72
N VAL A 198 4.87 11.73 3.57
CA VAL A 198 4.50 11.21 2.26
C VAL A 198 4.92 9.75 2.14
N GLU A 199 6.16 9.44 2.49
CA GLU A 199 6.67 8.07 2.51
C GLU A 199 5.85 7.16 3.45
N ALA A 200 5.51 7.66 4.64
CA ALA A 200 4.72 6.93 5.61
C ALA A 200 3.27 6.67 5.14
N LEU A 201 2.66 7.64 4.44
CA LEU A 201 1.35 7.48 3.79
C LEU A 201 1.40 6.49 2.61
N GLU A 202 2.46 6.51 1.79
CA GLU A 202 2.66 5.55 0.70
C GLU A 202 2.82 4.13 1.25
N TYR A 203 3.58 3.97 2.34
CA TYR A 203 3.72 2.68 3.01
C TYR A 203 2.38 2.20 3.58
N HIS A 204 1.61 3.06 4.23
CA HIS A 204 0.28 2.73 4.71
C HIS A 204 -0.63 2.23 3.57
N ASP A 205 -0.57 2.85 2.40
CA ASP A 205 -1.37 2.45 1.23
C ASP A 205 -0.95 1.13 0.61
N LYS A 206 0.36 0.88 0.59
CA LYS A 206 0.90 -0.41 0.22
C LYS A 206 0.37 -1.51 1.16
N GLN A 207 0.41 -1.27 2.47
CA GLN A 207 -0.08 -2.23 3.47
C GLN A 207 -1.59 -2.50 3.33
N GLU A 208 -2.41 -1.45 3.16
CA GLU A 208 -3.84 -1.66 2.93
C GLU A 208 -4.09 -2.42 1.62
N ARG A 209 -3.34 -2.14 0.54
CA ARG A 209 -3.45 -2.88 -0.73
C ARG A 209 -3.13 -4.37 -0.55
N LEU A 210 -2.11 -4.70 0.24
CA LEU A 210 -1.78 -6.10 0.55
C LEU A 210 -2.85 -6.78 1.42
N ARG A 211 -3.55 -6.04 2.27
CA ARG A 211 -4.65 -6.55 3.11
C ARG A 211 -5.96 -6.71 2.37
N LEU A 212 -6.19 -5.96 1.28
CA LEU A 212 -7.46 -6.00 0.56
C LEU A 212 -7.80 -7.40 0.01
N PRO A 213 -6.89 -8.14 -0.66
CA PRO A 213 -7.17 -9.51 -1.09
C PRO A 213 -7.51 -10.45 0.08
N LEU A 214 -6.89 -10.27 1.24
CA LEU A 214 -7.14 -11.07 2.44
C LEU A 214 -8.53 -10.80 3.04
N ARG A 215 -8.97 -9.53 3.02
CA ARG A 215 -10.31 -9.13 3.49
C ARG A 215 -11.42 -9.52 2.53
N TYR A 216 -11.12 -9.60 1.23
CA TYR A 216 -12.10 -9.82 0.18
C TYR A 216 -11.66 -10.88 -0.85
N PRO A 217 -11.36 -12.12 -0.43
CA PRO A 217 -10.77 -13.13 -1.30
C PRO A 217 -11.65 -13.47 -2.51
N GLN A 218 -12.97 -13.54 -2.29
CA GLN A 218 -13.95 -13.79 -3.36
C GLN A 218 -14.10 -12.61 -4.33
N SER A 219 -13.85 -11.38 -3.86
CA SER A 219 -13.97 -10.18 -4.70
C SER A 219 -12.73 -9.99 -5.58
N ALA A 220 -11.55 -10.34 -5.07
CA ALA A 220 -10.30 -10.29 -5.82
C ALA A 220 -10.28 -11.29 -6.99
N SER A 221 -10.88 -12.47 -6.80
CA SER A 221 -10.98 -13.51 -7.84
C SER A 221 -12.23 -13.39 -8.73
N TYR A 222 -13.05 -12.35 -8.52
CA TYR A 222 -14.31 -12.21 -9.24
C TYR A 222 -14.08 -12.02 -10.75
N ARG A 223 -14.73 -12.86 -11.56
CA ARG A 223 -14.69 -12.79 -13.02
C ARG A 223 -15.92 -12.08 -13.56
N VAL A 224 -15.72 -11.09 -14.42
CA VAL A 224 -16.81 -10.30 -14.98
C VAL A 224 -17.71 -11.18 -15.86
N PRO A 225 -19.02 -11.29 -15.58
CA PRO A 225 -19.89 -12.23 -16.31
C PRO A 225 -20.45 -11.66 -17.61
N LEU A 226 -20.25 -10.37 -17.90
CA LEU A 226 -20.89 -9.65 -18.99
C LEU A 226 -19.91 -8.87 -19.88
N GLY A 227 -20.37 -8.56 -21.09
CA GLY A 227 -19.65 -7.77 -22.10
C GLY A 227 -18.75 -8.61 -23.01
N LYS A 228 -18.76 -8.31 -24.32
CA LYS A 228 -18.01 -9.08 -25.33
C LYS A 228 -16.49 -9.08 -25.07
N LYS A 229 -15.94 -7.97 -24.58
CA LYS A 229 -14.48 -7.77 -24.45
C LYS A 229 -13.90 -8.23 -23.11
N TYR A 230 -14.68 -8.13 -22.03
CA TYR A 230 -14.17 -8.32 -20.66
C TYR A 230 -14.82 -9.50 -19.93
N LYS A 231 -15.76 -10.22 -20.55
CA LYS A 231 -16.34 -11.43 -19.97
C LYS A 231 -15.25 -12.45 -19.65
N GLY A 232 -15.28 -13.00 -18.42
CA GLY A 232 -14.33 -13.97 -17.91
C GLY A 232 -13.03 -13.39 -17.35
N ARG A 233 -12.74 -12.10 -17.57
CA ARG A 233 -11.56 -11.43 -16.97
C ARG A 233 -11.79 -11.13 -15.50
N LEU A 234 -10.71 -11.07 -14.72
CA LEU A 234 -10.77 -10.66 -13.32
C LEU A 234 -11.19 -9.19 -13.25
N ILE A 235 -11.96 -8.84 -12.21
CA ILE A 235 -12.41 -7.45 -11.98
C ILE A 235 -11.23 -6.47 -11.93
N THR A 236 -10.07 -6.91 -11.46
CA THR A 236 -8.82 -6.13 -11.40
C THR A 236 -8.23 -5.81 -12.78
N ASP A 237 -8.53 -6.61 -13.80
CA ASP A 237 -7.97 -6.47 -15.16
C ASP A 237 -8.90 -5.67 -16.08
N VAL A 238 -10.06 -5.25 -15.56
CA VAL A 238 -11.06 -4.52 -16.33
C VAL A 238 -10.76 -3.03 -16.27
N PRO A 239 -10.75 -2.32 -17.43
CA PRO A 239 -10.54 -0.88 -17.45
C PRO A 239 -11.59 -0.14 -16.63
N GLU A 240 -11.13 0.92 -15.96
CA GLU A 240 -11.94 1.79 -15.11
C GLU A 240 -13.20 2.31 -15.81
N SER A 241 -13.06 2.82 -17.04
CA SER A 241 -14.19 3.33 -17.82
C SER A 241 -15.28 2.29 -18.09
N TYR A 242 -14.96 0.99 -18.03
CA TYR A 242 -15.95 -0.07 -18.13
C TYR A 242 -16.63 -0.33 -16.79
N ILE A 243 -15.87 -0.36 -15.68
CA ILE A 243 -16.44 -0.50 -14.33
C ILE A 243 -17.37 0.68 -14.01
N ASP A 244 -16.95 1.91 -14.29
CA ASP A 244 -17.78 3.11 -14.10
C ASP A 244 -19.08 3.01 -14.88
N ARG A 245 -19.00 2.56 -16.14
CA ARG A 245 -20.19 2.33 -16.97
C ARG A 245 -21.11 1.26 -16.40
N MET A 246 -20.56 0.21 -15.78
CA MET A 246 -21.37 -0.80 -15.10
C MET A 246 -22.12 -0.21 -13.90
N ILE A 247 -21.43 0.61 -13.09
CA ILE A 247 -22.01 1.30 -11.93
C ILE A 247 -23.12 2.25 -12.38
N THR A 248 -22.86 3.11 -13.37
CA THR A 248 -23.82 4.10 -13.89
C THR A 248 -25.08 3.43 -14.44
N LYS A 249 -24.94 2.23 -15.01
CA LYS A 249 -26.08 1.44 -15.52
C LYS A 249 -26.83 0.68 -14.43
N GLY A 250 -26.38 0.70 -13.17
CA GLY A 250 -27.02 -0.03 -12.08
C GLY A 250 -26.84 -1.55 -12.16
N ILE A 251 -25.97 -2.05 -13.05
CA ILE A 251 -25.71 -3.49 -13.27
C ILE A 251 -25.41 -4.27 -11.98
N PRO A 252 -24.64 -3.75 -11.01
CA PRO A 252 -24.31 -4.49 -9.79
C PRO A 252 -25.51 -4.78 -8.90
N TYR A 253 -26.61 -4.07 -9.11
CA TYR A 253 -27.84 -4.14 -8.33
C TYR A 253 -29.00 -4.73 -9.13
N GLU A 254 -28.77 -5.14 -10.39
CA GLU A 254 -29.80 -5.79 -11.20
C GLU A 254 -30.27 -7.09 -10.53
N THR A 255 -31.58 -7.18 -10.34
CA THR A 255 -32.26 -8.41 -9.95
C THR A 255 -32.88 -9.08 -11.17
N SER A 256 -32.85 -10.40 -11.20
CA SER A 256 -33.63 -11.22 -12.14
C SER A 256 -35.13 -11.05 -11.87
N PHE A 257 -35.96 -11.63 -12.75
CA PHE A 257 -37.40 -11.70 -12.56
C PHE A 257 -37.79 -12.47 -11.28
N SER A 258 -36.95 -13.39 -10.81
CA SER A 258 -37.13 -14.11 -9.54
C SER A 258 -36.79 -13.28 -8.29
N GLY A 259 -36.34 -12.03 -8.45
CA GLY A 259 -35.86 -11.18 -7.35
C GLY A 259 -34.44 -11.51 -6.86
N GLU A 260 -33.80 -12.54 -7.44
CA GLU A 260 -32.41 -12.86 -7.15
C GLU A 260 -31.46 -11.88 -7.82
N ARG A 261 -30.31 -11.60 -7.22
CA ARG A 261 -29.30 -10.76 -7.89
C ARG A 261 -28.81 -11.47 -9.15
N LYS A 262 -28.90 -10.80 -10.30
CA LYS A 262 -28.48 -11.32 -11.60
C LYS A 262 -26.99 -11.65 -11.64
N TYR A 263 -26.19 -10.92 -10.86
CA TYR A 263 -24.74 -11.09 -10.75
C TYR A 263 -24.33 -11.17 -9.27
N PRO A 264 -24.43 -12.35 -8.63
CA PRO A 264 -24.05 -12.49 -7.22
C PRO A 264 -22.56 -12.19 -7.04
N GLY A 265 -22.23 -11.37 -6.03
CA GLY A 265 -20.85 -10.97 -5.74
C GLY A 265 -20.31 -9.78 -6.55
N LEU A 266 -20.98 -9.36 -7.63
CA LEU A 266 -20.49 -8.24 -8.47
C LEU A 266 -20.39 -6.92 -7.70
N ALA A 267 -21.37 -6.61 -6.87
CA ALA A 267 -21.36 -5.41 -6.04
C ALA A 267 -20.14 -5.39 -5.09
N SER A 268 -19.85 -6.51 -4.44
CA SER A 268 -18.67 -6.66 -3.57
C SER A 268 -17.36 -6.56 -4.36
N ALA A 269 -17.30 -7.18 -5.54
CA ALA A 269 -16.16 -7.09 -6.45
C ALA A 269 -15.87 -5.65 -6.89
N ILE A 270 -16.91 -4.88 -7.19
CA ILE A 270 -16.77 -3.46 -7.55
C ILE A 270 -16.36 -2.62 -6.34
N GLN A 271 -16.90 -2.88 -5.14
CA GLN A 271 -16.44 -2.20 -3.93
C GLN A 271 -14.96 -2.49 -3.63
N TYR A 272 -14.51 -3.73 -3.83
CA TYR A 272 -13.10 -4.11 -3.73
C TYR A 272 -12.25 -3.37 -4.77
N TRP A 273 -12.71 -3.33 -6.02
CA TRP A 273 -12.04 -2.62 -7.10
C TRP A 273 -11.93 -1.11 -6.81
N ASP A 274 -13.00 -0.48 -6.32
CA ASP A 274 -13.02 0.93 -5.93
C ASP A 274 -12.05 1.21 -4.76
N LYS A 275 -12.00 0.33 -3.76
CA LYS A 275 -11.00 0.42 -2.67
C LYS A 275 -9.58 0.31 -3.20
N MET A 276 -9.29 -0.67 -4.06
CA MET A 276 -7.99 -0.80 -4.73
C MET A 276 -7.63 0.47 -5.50
N LYS A 277 -8.55 0.99 -6.32
CA LYS A 277 -8.31 2.19 -7.13
C LYS A 277 -8.16 3.45 -6.29
N LYS A 278 -8.89 3.60 -5.19
CA LYS A 278 -8.66 4.70 -4.24
C LYS A 278 -7.26 4.62 -3.63
N THR A 279 -6.77 3.43 -3.29
CA THR A 279 -5.38 3.25 -2.82
C THR A 279 -4.32 3.43 -3.93
N GLU A 280 -4.67 3.25 -5.20
CA GLU A 280 -3.76 3.51 -6.35
C GLU A 280 -3.79 4.98 -6.77
N ARG A 281 -4.95 5.62 -6.87
CA ARG A 281 -5.10 7.05 -7.18
C ARG A 281 -4.54 7.93 -6.07
N ALA A 282 -4.58 7.46 -4.83
CA ALA A 282 -3.88 8.07 -3.71
C ALA A 282 -2.34 8.04 -3.84
N HIS A 283 -1.74 7.39 -4.85
CA HIS A 283 -0.34 7.64 -5.21
C HIS A 283 -0.09 8.98 -5.92
N TRP A 284 -1.14 9.79 -6.12
CA TRP A 284 -1.10 11.18 -6.57
C TRP A 284 -0.55 11.41 -7.98
N SER A 285 -0.92 12.56 -8.54
CA SER A 285 -0.25 13.24 -9.64
C SER A 285 1.20 13.59 -9.25
N ARG A 286 2.07 12.57 -9.17
CA ARG A 286 3.52 12.71 -8.88
C ARG A 286 4.19 13.76 -9.74
N ALA A 287 3.73 13.92 -10.99
CA ALA A 287 4.23 14.91 -11.93
C ALA A 287 3.80 16.35 -11.60
N GLU A 288 2.63 16.53 -11.01
CA GLU A 288 2.03 17.85 -10.80
C GLU A 288 2.32 18.39 -9.39
N LYS A 289 2.47 17.52 -8.39
CA LYS A 289 2.78 17.97 -7.03
C LYS A 289 4.26 18.22 -6.77
N ARG A 290 5.19 17.42 -7.32
CA ARG A 290 6.63 17.68 -7.13
C ARG A 290 7.06 19.04 -7.72
N SER A 291 6.40 19.51 -8.78
CA SER A 291 6.65 20.84 -9.33
C SER A 291 6.18 21.95 -8.40
N TRP A 292 5.07 21.76 -7.68
CA TRP A 292 4.60 22.72 -6.67
C TRP A 292 5.53 22.79 -5.46
N TRP A 293 6.05 21.65 -4.98
CA TRP A 293 6.88 21.62 -3.77
C TRP A 293 8.35 22.02 -3.99
N ARG A 294 8.89 21.91 -5.22
CA ARG A 294 10.25 22.40 -5.55
C ARG A 294 10.28 23.79 -6.19
N GLY A 295 9.13 24.31 -6.64
CA GLY A 295 9.06 25.51 -7.49
C GLY A 295 8.87 26.85 -6.78
N SER A 296 8.43 26.89 -5.52
CA SER A 296 8.09 28.17 -4.87
C SER A 296 9.24 28.85 -4.10
N GLY A 297 10.44 28.26 -4.11
CA GLY A 297 11.63 28.80 -3.43
C GLY A 297 12.65 29.48 -4.36
N GLY A 298 12.31 29.68 -5.63
CA GLY A 298 13.15 30.45 -6.57
C GLY A 298 12.91 31.93 -6.38
N CYS A 299 13.67 32.58 -5.50
CA CYS A 299 13.78 34.02 -5.47
C CYS A 299 14.24 34.51 -6.86
N ASP A 300 13.35 35.14 -7.61
CA ASP A 300 13.69 36.01 -8.72
C ASP A 300 14.39 37.26 -8.18
N CYS A 301 15.64 37.11 -7.75
CA CYS A 301 16.58 38.22 -7.59
C CYS A 301 17.21 38.50 -8.95
N PHE A 302 16.42 38.88 -9.95
CA PHE A 302 16.94 39.57 -11.12
C PHE A 302 17.22 41.02 -10.72
N GLY A 303 18.36 41.21 -10.06
CA GLY A 303 18.94 42.53 -9.87
C GLY A 303 19.23 43.14 -11.23
N SER A 304 18.52 44.22 -11.55
CA SER A 304 18.86 45.10 -12.66
C SER A 304 20.22 45.75 -12.38
N CYS A 305 21.28 45.24 -12.99
CA CYS A 305 22.54 45.96 -13.12
C CYS A 305 22.38 47.05 -14.19
N SER A 306 22.02 48.25 -13.75
CA SER A 306 22.17 49.48 -14.53
C SER A 306 23.66 49.68 -14.86
N HIS A 307 24.02 49.65 -16.13
CA HIS A 307 25.31 50.16 -16.59
C HIS A 307 25.18 51.69 -16.78
N GLY A 308 26.01 52.43 -16.05
CA GLY A 308 26.49 53.76 -16.45
C GLY A 308 27.82 53.64 -17.17
#